data_AF-A0A371BWB2-F1
#
_entry.id   AF-A0A371BWB2-F1
#
_cell.length_a   1.000
_cell.length_b   1.000
_cell.length_c   1.000
_cell.angle_alpha   90.00
_cell.angle_beta   90.00
_cell.angle_gamma   90.00
#
_symmetry.space_group_name_H-M   'P 1'
#
loop_
_entity.id
_entity.type
_entity.pdbx_description
1 polymer ?
#
loop_
_entity_poly.entity_id
_entity_poly.type
_entity_poly.pdbx_seq_one_letter_code
_entity_poly.pdbx_strand_id
1 'polypeptide(L)'
;MRMKDVGQAPDEGHNRMPAVPDASTLVIRAWHEDGAQPPGFRARITYGPGHGEERTTVSAADRDKVLHVVQQWLLTQSDVQGRN
;
A
#
# COMPACT_ATOMS: atom_id res chain seq x y z
N MET A 1 9.57 -43.71 -29.54
CA MET A 1 9.63 -42.89 -28.31
C MET A 1 9.07 -41.51 -28.64
N ARG A 2 7.94 -41.15 -28.00
CA ARG A 2 7.22 -39.86 -27.89
C ARG A 2 7.31 -38.76 -28.98
N MET A 3 6.14 -38.46 -29.53
CA MET A 3 5.69 -37.10 -29.90
C MET A 3 5.60 -36.20 -28.66
N LYS A 4 6.08 -34.95 -28.76
CA LYS A 4 5.60 -33.68 -28.13
C LYS A 4 6.19 -32.54 -28.98
N ASP A 5 5.45 -31.81 -29.79
CA ASP A 5 4.30 -30.91 -29.54
C ASP A 5 4.70 -29.53 -29.02
N VAL A 6 4.13 -28.54 -29.71
CA VAL A 6 3.89 -27.14 -29.36
C VAL A 6 5.02 -26.12 -29.52
N GLY A 7 4.73 -25.19 -30.43
CA GLY A 7 5.56 -24.09 -30.86
C GLY A 7 5.77 -23.04 -29.77
N GLN A 8 6.97 -22.47 -29.82
CA GLN A 8 7.35 -21.33 -29.02
C GLN A 8 7.29 -20.08 -29.89
N ALA A 9 6.35 -19.20 -29.56
CA ALA A 9 6.34 -17.79 -29.93
C ALA A 9 5.88 -16.98 -28.70
N PRO A 10 6.29 -15.71 -28.60
CA PRO A 10 6.69 -15.07 -27.35
C PRO A 10 5.52 -14.41 -26.63
N ASP A 11 5.55 -14.39 -25.29
CA ASP A 11 4.71 -13.48 -24.50
C ASP A 11 5.62 -12.41 -23.91
N GLU A 12 5.78 -11.33 -24.68
CA GLU A 12 6.21 -10.05 -24.17
C GLU A 12 5.06 -9.44 -23.35
N GLY A 13 5.34 -9.04 -22.11
CA GLY A 13 4.46 -8.14 -21.38
C GLY A 13 4.17 -8.59 -19.96
N HIS A 14 5.08 -8.25 -19.06
CA HIS A 14 4.86 -7.18 -18.08
C HIS A 14 6.03 -7.27 -17.09
N ASN A 15 7.01 -6.41 -17.33
CA ASN A 15 7.97 -5.99 -16.34
C ASN A 15 7.22 -5.42 -15.13
N ARG A 16 6.73 -6.27 -14.21
CA ARG A 16 6.42 -5.84 -12.84
C ARG A 16 7.75 -5.69 -12.13
N MET A 17 8.49 -4.63 -12.48
CA MET A 17 9.31 -4.01 -11.46
C MET A 17 8.38 -3.82 -10.26
N PRO A 18 8.69 -4.33 -9.05
CA PRO A 18 7.99 -3.85 -7.88
C PRO A 18 8.18 -2.34 -7.94
N ALA A 19 7.08 -1.61 -8.13
CA ALA A 19 7.13 -0.16 -8.07
C ALA A 19 7.85 0.16 -6.77
N VAL A 20 9.06 0.70 -6.89
CA VAL A 20 9.83 1.16 -5.75
C VAL A 20 8.86 2.08 -5.03
N PRO A 21 8.45 1.78 -3.78
CA PRO A 21 7.56 2.68 -3.09
C PRO A 21 8.33 3.97 -2.97
N ASP A 22 7.91 4.99 -3.72
CA ASP A 22 8.35 6.35 -3.49
C ASP A 22 8.25 6.60 -1.99
N ALA A 23 9.22 7.31 -1.41
CA ALA A 23 9.24 7.63 0.01
C ALA A 23 7.97 8.38 0.49
N SER A 24 7.12 8.74 -0.47
CA SER A 24 5.82 9.37 -0.42
C SER A 24 4.63 8.42 -0.68
N THR A 25 4.71 7.12 -0.36
CA THR A 25 3.56 6.22 -0.53
C THR A 25 2.82 5.97 0.77
N LEU A 26 1.52 6.26 0.80
CA LEU A 26 0.59 5.86 1.86
C LEU A 26 -0.41 4.83 1.31
N VAL A 27 -0.54 3.70 2.00
CA VAL A 27 -1.46 2.61 1.65
C VAL A 27 -2.53 2.48 2.73
N ILE A 28 -3.80 2.53 2.34
CA ILE A 28 -4.95 2.27 3.22
C ILE A 28 -5.59 0.95 2.79
N ARG A 29 -5.69 0.00 3.71
CA ARG A 29 -6.51 -1.19 3.55
C ARG A 29 -7.67 -1.10 4.51
N ALA A 30 -8.89 -1.17 4.00
CA ALA A 30 -10.10 -1.12 4.82
C ALA A 30 -10.95 -2.38 4.60
N TRP A 31 -11.62 -2.82 5.66
CA TRP A 31 -12.52 -3.97 5.64
C TRP A 31 -13.64 -3.77 6.66
N HIS A 32 -14.72 -4.53 6.49
CA HIS A 32 -15.75 -4.69 7.51
C HIS A 32 -15.43 -5.94 8.32
N GLU A 33 -15.42 -5.84 9.64
CA GLU A 33 -15.08 -6.94 10.54
C GLU A 33 -16.33 -7.41 11.29
N ASP A 34 -16.96 -8.47 10.78
CA ASP A 34 -18.23 -9.00 11.33
C ASP A 34 -18.05 -9.78 12.65
N GLY A 35 -16.84 -10.27 12.92
CA GLY A 35 -16.53 -11.10 14.10
C GLY A 35 -15.93 -10.36 15.30
N ALA A 36 -15.71 -9.05 15.21
CA ALA A 36 -15.20 -8.25 16.32
C ALA A 36 -16.32 -7.70 17.20
N GLN A 37 -16.01 -7.33 18.44
CA GLN A 37 -16.92 -6.61 19.33
C GLN A 37 -16.35 -5.20 19.60
N PRO A 38 -16.95 -4.11 19.07
CA PRO A 38 -18.10 -4.10 18.17
C PRO A 38 -17.72 -4.46 16.72
N PRO A 39 -18.64 -5.07 15.96
CA PRO A 39 -18.44 -5.28 14.54
C PRO A 39 -18.42 -3.92 13.84
N GLY A 40 -17.71 -3.83 12.73
CA GLY A 40 -17.73 -2.61 11.93
C GLY A 40 -16.47 -2.35 11.14
N PHE A 41 -16.34 -1.10 10.72
CA PHE A 41 -15.22 -0.61 9.93
C PHE A 41 -13.88 -0.83 10.63
N ARG A 42 -12.92 -1.33 9.86
CA ARG A 42 -11.51 -1.41 10.23
C ARG A 42 -10.66 -0.92 9.08
N ALA A 43 -9.56 -0.28 9.41
CA ALA A 43 -8.53 0.04 8.46
C ALA A 43 -7.14 -0.16 9.05
N ARG A 44 -6.20 -0.52 8.18
CA ARG A 44 -4.77 -0.49 8.42
C ARG A 44 -4.12 0.45 7.42
N ILE A 45 -3.44 1.45 7.95
CA ILE A 45 -2.76 2.50 7.20
C ILE A 45 -1.27 2.27 7.36
N THR A 46 -0.53 2.17 6.26
CA THR A 46 0.92 2.00 6.26
C THR A 46 1.55 3.07 5.39
N TYR A 47 2.52 3.80 5.93
CA TYR A 47 3.25 4.84 5.23
C TYR A 47 4.71 4.91 5.70
N GLY A 48 5.56 5.52 4.88
CA GLY A 48 6.97 5.70 5.15
C GLY A 48 7.85 5.29 3.97
N PRO A 49 9.16 5.56 4.07
CA PRO A 49 10.12 5.33 3.00
C PRO A 49 10.11 3.89 2.47
N GLY A 50 10.19 3.74 1.15
CA GLY A 50 10.33 2.45 0.51
C GLY A 50 11.75 1.91 0.67
N HIS A 51 11.87 0.66 1.11
CA HIS A 51 13.09 -0.15 1.31
C HIS A 51 13.84 0.09 2.63
N GLY A 52 13.84 -0.92 3.50
CA GLY A 52 14.77 -1.06 4.64
C GLY A 52 14.52 -0.15 5.83
N GLU A 53 13.85 0.99 5.65
CA GLU A 53 13.48 1.90 6.73
C GLU A 53 12.16 1.52 7.41
N GLU A 54 12.00 1.92 8.67
CA GLU A 54 10.86 1.57 9.51
C GLU A 54 9.57 2.22 8.96
N ARG A 55 8.63 1.37 8.52
CA ARG A 55 7.31 1.82 8.09
C ARG A 55 6.41 2.05 9.29
N THR A 56 5.72 3.18 9.30
CA THR A 56 4.67 3.42 10.31
C THR A 56 3.41 2.69 9.89
N THR A 57 2.83 1.92 10.82
CA THR A 57 1.54 1.24 10.63
C THR A 57 0.56 1.66 11.72
N VAL A 58 -0.63 2.11 11.31
CA VAL A 58 -1.70 2.57 12.20
C VAL A 58 -2.98 1.78 11.91
N SER A 59 -3.60 1.24 12.96
CA SER A 59 -4.94 0.65 12.89
C SER A 59 -6.02 1.69 13.25
N ALA A 60 -7.11 1.72 12.50
CA ALA A 60 -8.26 2.59 12.72
C ALA A 60 -9.57 1.79 12.76
N ALA A 61 -10.48 2.19 13.65
CA ALA A 61 -11.81 1.59 13.83
C ALA A 61 -12.94 2.55 13.42
N ASP A 62 -12.59 3.77 13.00
CA ASP A 62 -13.50 4.86 12.69
C ASP A 62 -12.93 5.73 11.57
N ARG A 63 -13.81 6.50 10.93
CA ARG A 63 -13.48 7.39 9.82
C ARG A 63 -12.52 8.50 10.23
N ASP A 64 -12.74 9.10 11.39
CA ASP A 64 -12.03 10.31 11.82
C ASP A 64 -10.55 10.04 11.99
N LYS A 65 -10.19 8.89 12.57
CA LYS A 65 -8.80 8.47 12.70
C LYS A 65 -8.11 8.25 11.35
N VAL A 66 -8.81 7.72 10.35
CA VAL A 66 -8.25 7.57 9.00
C VAL A 66 -7.95 8.94 8.39
N LEU A 67 -8.92 9.85 8.46
CA LEU A 67 -8.75 11.20 7.93
C LEU A 67 -7.62 11.95 8.62
N HIS A 68 -7.52 11.84 9.94
CA HIS A 68 -6.45 12.46 10.71
C HIS A 68 -5.06 11.98 10.26
N VAL A 69 -4.86 10.68 10.10
CA VAL A 69 -3.57 10.11 9.65
C VAL A 69 -3.23 10.57 8.23
N VAL A 70 -4.21 10.58 7.32
CA VAL A 70 -4.01 11.04 5.94
C VAL A 70 -3.63 12.52 5.89
N GLN A 71 -4.31 13.36 6.67
CA GLN A 71 -4.00 14.79 6.76
C GLN A 71 -2.59 15.03 7.28
N GLN A 72 -2.20 14.37 8.38
CA GLN A 72 -0.84 14.48 8.93
C GLN A 72 0.21 14.06 7.92
N TRP A 73 -0.02 12.94 7.23
CA TRP A 73 0.89 12.46 6.21
C TRP A 73 1.06 13.44 5.05
N LEU A 74 -0.03 14.03 4.54
CA LEU A 74 0.01 15.05 3.47
C LEU A 74 0.74 16.33 3.88
N LEU A 75 0.57 16.78 5.12
CA LEU A 75 1.28 17.95 5.66
C LEU A 75 2.79 17.70 5.71
N THR A 76 3.20 16.51 6.15
CA THR A 76 4.61 16.11 6.17
C THR A 76 5.22 16.07 4.77
N GLN A 77 4.49 15.57 3.76
CA GLN A 77 4.98 15.59 2.38
C GLN A 77 5.15 17.01 1.83
N SER A 78 4.26 17.94 2.21
CA SER A 78 4.33 19.34 1.77
C SER A 78 5.55 20.08 2.34
N ASP A 79 5.91 19.83 3.60
CA ASP A 79 7.13 20.37 4.22
C ASP A 79 8.40 19.81 3.56
N VAL A 80 8.43 18.51 3.25
CA VAL A 80 9.56 17.88 2.54
C VAL A 80 9.71 18.43 1.13
N GLN A 81 8.61 18.65 0.40
CA GLN A 81 8.65 19.19 -0.96
C GLN A 81 9.05 20.67 -1.01
N GLY A 82 8.69 21.48 0.00
CA GLY A 82 9.06 22.90 0.05
C GLY A 82 10.52 23.17 0.44
N ARG A 83 11.26 22.16 0.89
CA ARG A 83 12.68 22.25 1.27
C ARG A 83 13.65 21.87 0.15
N ASN A 84 13.14 21.52 -1.03
CA ASN A 84 13.93 21.03 -2.17
C ASN A 84 13.90 22.03 -3.33
#